data_AF-K1TNN8-F1
#
_entry.id   AF-K1TNN8-F1
#
_cell.length_a   1.000
_cell.length_b   1.000
_cell.length_c   1.000
_cell.angle_alpha   90.00
_cell.angle_beta   90.00
_cell.angle_gamma   90.00
#
_symmetry.space_group_name_H-M   'P 1'
#
loop_
_entity.id
_entity.type
_entity.pdbx_description
1 polymer ?
#
loop_
_entity_poly.entity_id
_entity_poly.type
_entity_poly.pdbx_seq_one_letter_code
_entity_poly.pdbx_strand_id
1 'polypeptide(L)'
;GKTVIENGAFGSSSYPTLDYRAGAQYNKTSIKLRSVKKSKNKYLTTKTKWVKVKGVSGYEVKIATDKKFKKNTKTVKVTETKTDVTVKIKVKDVKKIKKVYVKVTPYTFVNGTKVYGIAQTDLMEIN
;
A
#
# COMPACT_ATOMS: atom_id res chain seq x y z
N GLY A 1 22.92 6.90 5.40
CA GLY A 1 23.20 8.28 5.82
C GLY A 1 22.20 8.69 6.87
N LYS A 2 22.68 9.13 8.04
CA LYS A 2 21.87 9.89 8.99
C LYS A 2 21.92 11.34 8.53
N THR A 3 20.77 11.95 8.24
CA THR A 3 20.69 13.40 8.09
C THR A 3 20.82 14.01 9.49
N VAL A 4 21.98 14.58 9.77
CA VAL A 4 22.20 15.48 10.90
C VAL A 4 21.69 16.84 10.46
N ILE A 5 20.69 17.38 11.15
CA ILE A 5 20.27 18.78 10.95
C ILE A 5 21.13 19.59 11.90
N GLU A 6 22.01 20.43 11.37
CA GLU A 6 22.89 21.28 12.17
C GLU A 6 22.08 22.34 12.94
N ASN A 7 22.46 22.55 14.20
CA ASN A 7 21.91 23.58 15.08
C ASN A 7 22.33 24.96 14.55
N GLY A 8 21.52 25.55 13.67
CA GLY A 8 21.76 26.89 13.14
C GLY A 8 20.97 27.26 11.88
N ALA A 9 20.29 26.31 11.23
CA ALA A 9 19.66 26.53 9.92
C ALA A 9 18.34 27.34 9.92
N PHE A 10 17.86 27.85 11.05
CA PHE A 10 16.63 28.64 11.13
C PHE A 10 16.88 29.99 11.80
N GLY A 11 17.40 30.93 11.01
CA GLY A 11 17.46 32.34 11.39
C GLY A 11 16.05 32.95 11.44
N SER A 12 15.68 33.43 12.62
CA SER A 12 14.72 34.50 12.90
C SER A 12 13.69 34.85 11.81
N SER A 13 12.63 34.04 11.68
CA SER A 13 11.22 34.47 11.64
C SER A 13 10.39 33.28 11.16
N SER A 14 9.27 33.01 11.86
CA SER A 14 8.43 31.81 11.71
C SER A 14 9.07 30.53 12.25
N TYR A 15 8.63 30.13 13.45
CA TYR A 15 8.83 28.77 13.94
C TYR A 15 8.45 27.79 12.82
N PRO A 16 9.36 26.92 12.35
CA PRO A 16 9.01 25.95 11.32
C PRO A 16 7.92 25.05 11.90
N THR A 17 6.69 25.20 11.40
CA THR A 17 5.61 24.27 11.70
C THR A 17 5.87 23.02 10.88
N LEU A 18 6.22 21.92 11.55
CA LEU A 18 6.29 20.62 10.91
C LEU A 18 4.87 20.19 10.56
N ASP A 19 4.45 20.41 9.30
CA ASP A 19 3.21 19.85 8.81
C ASP A 19 3.38 18.32 8.70
N TYR A 20 2.93 17.61 9.74
CA TYR A 20 2.97 16.15 9.79
C TYR A 20 2.24 15.50 8.61
N ARG A 21 1.32 16.22 7.94
CA ARG A 21 0.68 15.79 6.68
C ARG A 21 1.69 15.74 5.54
N ALA A 22 2.56 16.74 5.46
CA ALA A 22 3.60 16.83 4.45
C ALA A 22 4.66 15.73 4.62
N GLY A 23 4.93 15.27 5.84
CA GLY A 23 5.76 14.07 6.07
C GLY A 23 5.03 12.78 5.71
N ALA A 24 3.76 12.66 6.09
CA ALA A 24 2.96 11.46 5.88
C ALA A 24 2.76 11.08 4.40
N GLN A 25 2.66 12.08 3.51
CA GLN A 25 2.51 11.86 2.06
C GLN A 25 3.74 11.20 1.42
N TYR A 26 4.94 11.31 2.02
CA TYR A 26 6.16 10.68 1.49
C TYR A 26 6.38 9.26 2.00
N ASN A 27 5.57 8.78 2.94
CA ASN A 27 5.65 7.40 3.43
C ASN A 27 5.43 6.41 2.28
N LYS A 28 6.38 5.49 2.10
CA LYS A 28 6.30 4.42 1.10
C LYS A 28 6.72 3.10 1.72
N THR A 29 6.31 2.00 1.10
CA THR A 29 6.69 0.64 1.53
C THR A 29 7.13 -0.21 0.35
N SER A 30 8.13 -1.06 0.54
CA SER A 30 8.46 -2.08 -0.46
C SER A 30 7.48 -3.23 -0.35
N ILE A 31 6.90 -3.64 -1.47
CA ILE A 31 5.89 -4.70 -1.50
C ILE A 31 6.29 -5.87 -2.37
N LYS A 32 5.70 -7.03 -2.07
CA LYS A 32 5.82 -8.23 -2.90
C LYS A 32 4.51 -9.00 -2.94
N LEU A 33 3.99 -9.22 -4.14
CA LEU A 33 2.95 -10.21 -4.40
C LEU A 33 3.60 -11.60 -4.38
N ARG A 34 3.39 -12.32 -3.28
CA ARG A 34 4.10 -13.59 -2.99
C ARG A 34 3.51 -14.78 -3.72
N SER A 35 2.19 -14.82 -3.83
CA SER A 35 1.51 -15.93 -4.48
C SER A 35 0.15 -15.53 -4.99
N VAL A 36 -0.23 -16.18 -6.09
CA VAL A 36 -1.57 -16.13 -6.66
C VAL A 36 -2.03 -17.56 -6.91
N LYS A 37 -3.19 -17.93 -6.38
CA LYS A 37 -3.79 -19.26 -6.54
C LYS A 37 -5.16 -19.14 -7.20
N LYS A 38 -5.35 -19.86 -8.29
CA LYS A 38 -6.65 -20.04 -8.96
C LYS A 38 -7.42 -21.16 -8.23
N SER A 39 -8.72 -21.00 -8.04
CA SER A 39 -9.60 -22.02 -7.46
C SER A 39 -10.69 -22.42 -8.45
N LYS A 40 -11.12 -23.69 -8.41
CA LYS A 40 -12.21 -24.24 -9.24
C LYS A 40 -13.51 -23.45 -9.09
N ASN A 41 -13.75 -22.83 -7.93
CA ASN A 41 -14.97 -22.07 -7.63
C ASN A 41 -14.92 -20.61 -8.12
N LYS A 42 -14.17 -20.33 -9.19
CA LYS A 42 -13.99 -18.99 -9.77
C LYS A 42 -13.44 -17.95 -8.79
N TYR A 43 -12.57 -18.39 -7.88
CA TYR A 43 -11.87 -17.51 -6.95
C TYR A 43 -10.38 -17.41 -7.29
N LEU A 44 -9.84 -16.23 -7.07
CA LEU A 44 -8.42 -15.96 -7.07
C LEU A 44 -8.00 -15.56 -5.65
N THR A 45 -7.06 -16.29 -5.08
CA THR A 45 -6.49 -15.99 -3.76
C THR A 45 -5.10 -15.41 -3.94
N THR A 46 -4.86 -14.25 -3.36
CA THR A 46 -3.58 -13.53 -3.45
C THR A 46 -2.97 -13.38 -2.07
N LYS A 47 -1.65 -13.52 -1.94
CA LYS A 47 -0.91 -13.24 -0.72
C LYS A 47 0.10 -12.13 -1.00
N THR A 48 -0.05 -11.01 -0.33
CA THR A 48 0.84 -9.85 -0.47
C THR A 48 1.58 -9.62 0.83
N LYS A 49 2.88 -9.28 0.75
CA LYS A 49 3.70 -8.86 1.88
C LYS A 49 4.28 -7.46 1.63
N TRP A 50 4.56 -6.72 2.69
CA TRP A 50 5.23 -5.41 2.61
C TRP A 50 6.10 -5.15 3.84
N VAL A 51 6.99 -4.17 3.71
CA VAL A 51 7.84 -3.71 4.82
C VAL A 51 7.04 -2.77 5.73
N LYS A 52 7.14 -2.95 7.04
CA LYS A 52 6.49 -2.07 8.01
C LYS A 52 7.05 -0.65 7.89
N VAL A 53 6.18 0.31 7.69
CA VAL A 53 6.47 1.75 7.78
C VAL A 53 6.18 2.22 9.20
N LYS A 54 7.07 3.03 9.78
CA LYS A 54 6.85 3.63 11.12
C LYS A 54 5.96 4.87 10.99
N GLY A 55 5.11 5.13 12.00
CA GLY A 55 4.28 6.34 12.07
C GLY A 55 3.03 6.34 11.19
N VAL A 56 2.65 5.20 10.62
CA VAL A 56 1.41 5.04 9.84
C VAL A 56 0.31 4.44 10.70
N SER A 57 -0.96 4.77 10.44
CA SER A 57 -2.09 4.15 11.13
C SER A 57 -2.52 2.82 10.49
N GLY A 58 -2.13 2.58 9.23
CA GLY A 58 -2.45 1.35 8.52
C GLY A 58 -2.13 1.40 7.04
N TYR A 59 -2.66 0.40 6.32
CA TYR A 59 -2.45 0.26 4.88
C TYR A 59 -3.78 -0.03 4.18
N GLU A 60 -3.95 0.56 3.00
CA GLU A 60 -4.97 0.17 2.04
C GLU A 60 -4.34 -0.73 0.98
N VAL A 61 -4.81 -1.98 0.87
CA VAL A 61 -4.35 -2.95 -0.12
C VAL A 61 -5.44 -3.15 -1.14
N LYS A 62 -5.16 -2.80 -2.40
CA LYS A 62 -6.05 -2.96 -3.54
C LYS A 62 -5.51 -4.03 -4.49
N ILE A 63 -6.31 -5.05 -4.77
CA ILE A 63 -6.02 -6.12 -5.71
C ILE A 63 -6.90 -5.95 -6.94
N ALA A 64 -6.37 -6.18 -8.13
CA ALA A 64 -7.13 -6.18 -9.38
C ALA A 64 -6.52 -7.12 -10.44
N THR A 65 -7.25 -7.30 -11.54
CA THR A 65 -6.82 -8.09 -12.71
C THR A 65 -6.47 -7.22 -13.92
N ASP A 66 -6.52 -5.90 -13.77
CA ASP A 66 -6.10 -4.91 -14.75
C ASP A 66 -5.19 -3.85 -14.11
N LYS A 67 -4.25 -3.30 -14.89
CA LYS A 67 -3.28 -2.30 -14.42
C LYS A 67 -3.94 -1.02 -13.89
N LYS A 68 -5.14 -0.69 -14.37
CA LYS A 68 -5.90 0.51 -13.95
C LYS A 68 -6.73 0.27 -12.68
N PHE A 69 -6.70 -0.94 -12.11
CA PHE A 69 -7.45 -1.32 -10.92
C PHE A 69 -8.98 -1.15 -11.04
N LYS A 70 -9.56 -1.41 -12.21
CA LYS A 70 -11.01 -1.31 -12.49
C LYS A 70 -11.73 -2.66 -12.58
N LYS A 71 -11.03 -3.76 -12.84
CA LYS A 71 -11.57 -5.10 -13.10
C LYS A 71 -11.25 -6.07 -11.97
N ASN A 72 -12.31 -6.70 -11.45
CA ASN A 72 -12.24 -7.65 -10.33
C ASN A 72 -11.50 -7.06 -9.12
N THR A 73 -11.79 -5.78 -8.82
CA THR A 73 -11.07 -5.02 -7.81
C THR A 73 -11.59 -5.35 -6.42
N LYS A 74 -10.69 -5.52 -5.46
CA LYS A 74 -11.02 -5.57 -4.04
C LYS A 74 -10.03 -4.73 -3.24
N THR A 75 -10.56 -3.96 -2.30
CA THR A 75 -9.79 -3.13 -1.39
C THR A 75 -9.96 -3.66 0.02
N VAL A 76 -8.88 -3.77 0.76
CA VAL A 76 -8.89 -4.13 2.18
C VAL A 76 -8.06 -3.11 2.95
N LYS A 77 -8.51 -2.78 4.16
CA LYS A 77 -7.77 -1.94 5.10
C LYS A 77 -7.19 -2.84 6.18
N VAL A 78 -5.92 -2.64 6.51
CA VAL A 78 -5.21 -3.40 7.53
C VAL A 78 -4.52 -2.44 8.49
N THR A 79 -4.37 -2.87 9.73
CA THR A 79 -3.73 -2.09 10.79
C THR A 79 -2.22 -1.97 10.57
N GLU A 80 -1.60 -1.00 11.24
CA GLU A 80 -0.16 -0.71 11.14
C GLU A 80 0.78 -1.88 11.48
N THR A 81 0.31 -2.84 12.29
CA THR A 81 1.11 -3.98 12.74
C THR A 81 1.16 -5.12 11.72
N LYS A 82 0.19 -5.16 10.80
CA LYS A 82 0.14 -6.20 9.76
C LYS A 82 1.11 -5.85 8.63
N THR A 83 1.87 -6.87 8.21
CA THR A 83 2.85 -6.78 7.10
C THR A 83 2.53 -7.75 5.97
N ASP A 84 1.39 -8.43 6.05
CA ASP A 84 0.88 -9.30 5.01
C ASP A 84 -0.65 -9.36 5.02
N VAL A 85 -1.21 -9.69 3.86
CA VAL A 85 -2.65 -9.96 3.73
C VAL A 85 -2.91 -11.04 2.69
N THR A 86 -3.89 -11.89 2.98
CA THR A 86 -4.46 -12.83 2.01
C THR A 86 -5.83 -12.33 1.57
N VAL A 87 -6.00 -12.10 0.27
CA VAL A 87 -7.26 -11.61 -0.29
C VAL A 87 -7.82 -12.61 -1.28
N LYS A 88 -9.08 -12.98 -1.06
CA LYS A 88 -9.87 -13.82 -1.98
C LYS A 88 -10.83 -12.92 -2.76
N ILE A 89 -10.71 -12.95 -4.09
CA ILE A 89 -11.59 -12.24 -5.03
C ILE A 89 -12.34 -13.23 -5.90
N LYS A 90 -13.64 -12.98 -6.12
CA LYS A 90 -14.45 -13.75 -7.07
C LYS A 90 -14.26 -13.14 -8.46
N VAL A 91 -14.04 -13.97 -9.47
CA VAL A 91 -13.87 -13.53 -10.86
C VAL A 91 -14.87 -14.30 -11.74
N LYS A 92 -15.13 -13.82 -12.97
CA LYS A 92 -16.02 -14.53 -13.90
C LYS A 92 -15.39 -15.83 -14.43
N ASP A 93 -14.12 -15.75 -14.79
CA ASP A 93 -13.35 -16.86 -15.35
C ASP A 93 -11.89 -16.77 -14.90
N VAL A 94 -11.46 -17.70 -14.03
CA VAL A 94 -10.09 -17.75 -13.50
C VAL A 94 -9.06 -18.17 -14.55
N LYS A 95 -9.46 -18.88 -15.61
CA LYS A 95 -8.54 -19.38 -16.65
C LYS A 95 -8.04 -18.23 -17.54
N LYS A 96 -8.89 -17.21 -17.75
CA LYS A 96 -8.54 -16.01 -18.55
C LYS A 96 -7.66 -15.02 -17.81
N ILE A 97 -7.48 -15.14 -16.50
CA ILE A 97 -6.63 -14.24 -15.72
C ILE A 97 -5.18 -14.70 -15.88
N LYS A 98 -4.39 -13.86 -16.56
CA LYS A 98 -2.94 -14.05 -16.76
C LYS A 98 -2.08 -13.13 -15.90
N LYS A 99 -2.64 -12.01 -15.42
CA LYS A 99 -1.93 -11.02 -14.61
C LYS A 99 -2.77 -10.56 -13.44
N VAL A 100 -2.12 -10.37 -12.31
CA VAL A 100 -2.74 -9.86 -11.08
C VAL A 100 -1.89 -8.72 -10.57
N TYR A 101 -2.55 -7.64 -10.19
CA TYR A 101 -1.93 -6.41 -9.74
C TYR A 101 -2.30 -6.17 -8.29
N VAL A 102 -1.33 -5.75 -7.50
CA VAL A 102 -1.54 -5.26 -6.15
C VAL A 102 -1.04 -3.82 -6.03
N LYS A 103 -1.76 -3.01 -5.26
CA LYS A 103 -1.36 -1.69 -4.81
C LYS A 103 -1.47 -1.64 -3.30
N VAL A 104 -0.41 -1.24 -2.63
CA VAL A 104 -0.41 -0.99 -1.18
C VAL A 104 -0.13 0.48 -0.96
N THR A 105 -1.01 1.14 -0.22
CA THR A 105 -0.88 2.55 0.13
C THR A 105 -0.88 2.68 1.65
N PRO A 106 0.23 3.10 2.29
CA PRO A 106 0.21 3.44 3.70
C PRO A 106 -0.67 4.68 3.91
N TYR A 107 -1.32 4.77 5.08
CA TYR A 107 -2.04 5.98 5.48
C TYR A 107 -1.83 6.27 6.96
N THR A 108 -1.95 7.54 7.32
CA THR A 108 -2.00 7.98 8.71
C THR A 108 -3.17 8.95 8.91
N PHE A 109 -3.56 9.19 10.16
CA PHE A 109 -4.49 10.25 10.50
C PHE A 109 -3.73 11.43 11.09
N VAL A 110 -3.90 12.61 10.50
CA VAL A 110 -3.35 13.86 11.01
C VAL A 110 -4.53 14.76 11.35
N ASN A 111 -4.70 15.08 12.63
CA ASN A 111 -5.84 15.86 13.15
C ASN A 111 -7.19 15.31 12.64
N GLY A 112 -7.38 13.99 12.75
CA GLY A 112 -8.59 13.31 12.28
C GLY A 112 -8.73 13.15 10.76
N THR A 113 -7.88 13.80 9.95
CA THR A 113 -7.92 13.65 8.49
C THR A 113 -6.98 12.53 8.03
N LYS A 114 -7.49 11.64 7.18
CA LYS A 114 -6.66 10.61 6.56
C LYS A 114 -5.74 11.20 5.49
N VAL A 115 -4.45 10.96 5.62
CA VAL A 115 -3.41 11.32 4.64
C VAL A 115 -2.80 10.04 4.10
N TYR A 116 -2.80 9.89 2.78
CA TYR A 116 -2.17 8.75 2.10
C TYR A 116 -0.71 9.05 1.78
N GLY A 117 0.14 8.06 1.97
CA GLY A 117 1.50 8.07 1.46
C GLY A 117 1.59 7.67 -0.01
N ILE A 118 2.81 7.43 -0.48
CA ILE A 118 3.09 6.99 -1.84
C ILE A 118 2.66 5.53 -2.01
N ALA A 119 1.73 5.31 -2.93
CA ALA A 119 1.30 3.97 -3.29
C ALA A 119 2.42 3.20 -4.01
N GLN A 120 2.58 1.92 -3.67
CA GLN A 120 3.52 1.02 -4.32
C GLN A 120 2.75 -0.13 -4.95
N THR A 121 3.22 -0.58 -6.12
CA THR A 121 2.54 -1.60 -6.92
C THR A 121 3.46 -2.74 -7.28
N ASP A 122 2.91 -3.95 -7.32
CA ASP A 122 3.60 -5.14 -7.81
C ASP A 122 2.61 -5.93 -8.67
N LEU A 123 3.16 -6.81 -9.51
CA LEU A 123 2.37 -7.67 -10.38
C LEU A 123 2.93 -9.09 -10.36
N MET A 124 2.04 -10.05 -10.60
CA MET A 124 2.41 -11.43 -10.84
C MET A 124 1.72 -11.90 -12.11
N GLU A 125 2.51 -12.40 -13.04
CA GLU A 125 2.01 -13.16 -14.19
C GLU A 125 1.79 -14.60 -13.76
N ILE A 126 0.68 -15.18 -14.19
CA ILE A 126 0.25 -16.53 -13.84
C ILE A 126 -0.06 -17.29 -15.12
N ASN A 127 0.58 -18.45 -15.25
CA ASN A 127 0.28 -19.42 -16.30
C ASN A 127 -1.02 -20.17 -15.98
#